data_AF-A0A4Q2XZX9-F1
#
_entry.id   AF-A0A4Q2XZX9-F1
#
_cell.length_a   1.000
_cell.length_b   1.000
_cell.length_c   1.000
_cell.angle_alpha   90.00
_cell.angle_beta   90.00
_cell.angle_gamma   90.00
#
_symmetry.space_group_name_H-M   'P 1'
#
loop_
_entity.id
_entity.type
_entity.pdbx_description
1 polymer ?
#
loop_
_entity_poly.entity_id
_entity_poly.type
_entity_poly.pdbx_seq_one_letter_code
_entity_poly.pdbx_strand_id
1 'polypeptide(L)'
;MGGPPGAGNLLPTGLHPQRLLGELGHIKPQVLLLLGSTAARSVPGKEVPVTKFRGIVTSNAAPRVILTVHPSYLLRLPDGSRREEEYRKFVADLRLARS
;
A
#
# COMPACT_ATOMS: atom_id res chain seq x y z
N MET A 1 -26.71 16.70 -4.07
CA MET A 1 -25.42 17.39 -3.90
C MET A 1 -24.63 16.67 -2.82
N GLY A 2 -23.92 15.60 -3.18
CA GLY A 2 -23.08 14.83 -2.23
C GLY A 2 -21.94 14.22 -3.02
N GLY A 3 -20.76 14.84 -2.96
CA GLY A 3 -19.57 14.35 -3.66
C GLY A 3 -19.08 13.01 -3.08
N PRO A 4 -18.25 12.25 -3.83
CA PRO A 4 -17.75 10.96 -3.39
C PRO A 4 -16.83 11.11 -2.16
N PRO A 5 -16.76 10.08 -1.28
CA PRO A 5 -15.95 10.11 -0.07
C PRO A 5 -14.46 10.30 -0.42
N GLY A 6 -13.81 11.17 0.35
CA GLY A 6 -12.52 11.78 0.03
C GLY A 6 -11.41 10.80 -0.35
N ALA A 7 -10.93 10.94 -1.60
CA ALA A 7 -9.67 10.40 -2.05
C ALA A 7 -8.54 11.03 -1.21
N GLY A 8 -7.89 10.21 -0.39
CA GLY A 8 -6.74 10.65 0.41
C GLY A 8 -5.59 11.02 -0.52
N ASN A 9 -5.29 12.31 -0.65
CA ASN A 9 -4.13 12.78 -1.41
C ASN A 9 -2.84 12.45 -0.67
N LEU A 10 -1.88 11.89 -1.41
CA LEU A 10 -0.52 11.67 -0.96
C LEU A 10 0.32 12.97 -1.10
N LEU A 11 0.45 13.73 -0.02
CA LEU A 11 1.31 14.93 0.06
C LEU A 11 2.55 14.64 0.93
N PRO A 12 3.74 15.20 0.63
CA PRO A 12 5.00 14.79 1.25
C PRO A 12 5.16 15.31 2.69
N THR A 13 5.43 14.42 3.64
CA THR A 13 5.91 14.74 5.00
C THR A 13 6.97 13.72 5.44
N GLY A 14 8.26 14.07 5.38
CA GLY A 14 9.36 13.30 5.99
C GLY A 14 10.58 13.02 5.10
N LEU A 15 11.66 12.48 5.71
CA LEU A 15 12.88 12.04 5.04
C LEU A 15 12.58 10.79 4.21
N HIS A 16 12.52 10.93 2.88
CA HIS A 16 12.29 9.80 1.97
C HIS A 16 13.59 9.01 1.77
N PRO A 17 13.54 7.66 1.75
CA PRO A 17 14.72 6.85 1.49
C PRO A 17 15.23 7.12 0.07
N GLN A 18 16.34 7.87 -0.02
CA GLN A 18 16.93 8.30 -1.30
C GLN A 18 17.19 7.12 -2.25
N ARG A 19 17.53 5.96 -1.68
CA ARG A 19 17.71 4.72 -2.40
C ARG A 19 16.43 4.24 -3.11
N LEU A 20 15.28 4.23 -2.43
CA LEU A 20 14.02 3.80 -3.02
C LEU A 20 13.61 4.69 -4.20
N LEU A 21 13.79 6.00 -4.07
CA LEU A 21 13.50 6.94 -5.16
C LEU A 21 14.41 6.68 -6.38
N GLY A 22 15.69 6.41 -6.15
CA GLY A 22 16.63 6.01 -7.20
C GLY A 22 16.24 4.68 -7.88
N GLU A 23 15.86 3.67 -7.09
CA GLU A 23 15.40 2.37 -7.60
C GLU A 23 14.12 2.52 -8.44
N LEU A 24 13.15 3.32 -7.99
CA LEU A 24 11.93 3.60 -8.76
C LEU A 24 12.22 4.33 -10.07
N GLY A 25 13.15 5.29 -10.06
CA GLY A 25 13.58 6.01 -11.26
C GLY A 25 14.30 5.13 -12.28
N HIS A 26 15.02 4.10 -11.81
CA HIS A 26 15.74 3.15 -12.65
C HIS A 26 14.83 2.04 -13.19
N ILE A 27 14.03 1.41 -12.32
CA ILE A 27 13.18 0.26 -12.66
C ILE A 27 11.91 0.69 -13.40
N LYS A 28 11.35 1.85 -13.06
CA LYS A 28 10.09 2.39 -13.61
C LYS A 28 8.95 1.33 -13.61
N PRO A 29 8.62 0.77 -12.43
CA PRO A 29 7.68 -0.34 -12.36
C PRO A 29 6.28 0.09 -12.83
N GLN A 30 5.59 -0.80 -13.54
CA GLN A 30 4.17 -0.61 -13.89
C GLN A 30 3.25 -0.75 -12.66
N VAL A 31 3.68 -1.56 -11.69
CA VAL A 31 2.96 -1.84 -10.45
C VAL A 31 3.91 -1.74 -9.27
N LEU A 32 3.51 -1.00 -8.24
CA LEU A 32 4.20 -0.90 -6.95
C LEU A 32 3.30 -1.40 -5.83
N LEU A 33 3.72 -2.47 -5.14
CA LEU A 33 2.98 -3.06 -4.02
C LEU A 33 3.65 -2.67 -2.68
N LEU A 34 2.91 -1.97 -1.83
CA LEU A 34 3.36 -1.49 -0.52
C LEU A 34 2.88 -2.45 0.57
N LEU A 35 3.84 -3.15 1.18
CA LEU A 35 3.60 -4.14 2.23
C LEU A 35 3.67 -3.50 3.62
N GLY A 36 2.53 -3.06 4.14
CA GLY A 36 2.39 -2.51 5.48
C GLY A 36 2.76 -1.02 5.61
N SER A 37 2.66 -0.51 6.84
CA SER A 37 2.70 0.93 7.14
C SER A 37 4.07 1.55 6.88
N THR A 38 5.16 0.82 7.12
CA THR A 38 6.51 1.32 6.85
C THR A 38 6.76 1.53 5.36
N ALA A 39 6.31 0.61 4.50
CA ALA A 39 6.40 0.78 3.05
C ALA A 39 5.55 1.96 2.56
N ALA A 40 4.32 2.09 3.07
CA ALA A 40 3.46 3.22 2.76
C ALA A 40 4.09 4.58 3.10
N ARG A 41 4.82 4.67 4.21
CA ARG A 41 5.52 5.89 4.65
C ARG A 41 6.78 6.22 3.86
N SER A 42 7.35 5.21 3.20
CA SER A 42 8.60 5.37 2.44
C SER A 42 8.36 6.01 1.07
N VAL A 43 7.14 5.92 0.55
CA VAL A 43 6.74 6.59 -0.69
C VAL A 43 6.30 8.02 -0.38
N PRO A 44 6.76 9.03 -1.14
CA PRO A 44 6.29 10.41 -1.00
C PRO A 44 4.77 10.49 -1.03
N GLY A 45 4.19 10.93 0.09
CA GLY A 45 2.76 10.89 0.28
C GLY A 45 2.30 11.03 1.73
N LYS A 46 0.98 11.05 1.91
CA LYS A 46 0.30 11.26 3.18
C LYS A 46 0.16 9.93 3.90
N GLU A 47 0.43 9.94 5.21
CA GLU A 47 0.27 8.77 6.06
C GLU A 47 -1.19 8.29 6.07
N VAL A 48 -1.43 7.11 5.49
CA VAL A 48 -2.73 6.44 5.54
C VAL A 48 -2.61 5.16 6.37
N PRO A 49 -3.47 4.96 7.39
CA PRO A 49 -3.46 3.72 8.17
C PRO A 49 -3.86 2.54 7.28
N VAL A 50 -2.95 1.58 7.10
CA VAL A 50 -3.09 0.42 6.18
C VAL A 50 -4.34 -0.41 6.42
N THR A 51 -4.82 -0.51 7.66
CA THR A 51 -6.04 -1.25 7.98
C THR A 51 -7.31 -0.54 7.52
N LYS A 52 -7.28 0.79 7.30
CA LYS A 52 -8.37 1.58 6.71
C LYS A 52 -8.23 1.78 5.21
N PHE A 53 -7.01 1.74 4.69
CA PHE A 53 -6.70 2.01 3.30
C PHE A 53 -5.95 0.80 2.71
N ARG A 54 -6.67 0.00 1.92
CA ARG A 54 -6.14 -1.19 1.21
C ARG A 54 -6.66 -1.24 -0.21
N GLY A 55 -5.91 -1.91 -1.09
CA GLY A 55 -6.19 -1.95 -2.53
C GLY A 55 -5.46 -0.84 -3.30
N ILE A 56 -6.03 -0.39 -4.41
CA ILE A 56 -5.41 0.62 -5.27
C ILE A 56 -5.42 1.98 -4.57
N VAL A 57 -4.27 2.65 -4.55
CA VAL A 57 -4.10 3.98 -3.97
C VAL A 57 -3.51 4.94 -4.99
N THR A 58 -3.88 6.21 -4.89
CA THR A 58 -3.36 7.27 -5.76
C THR A 58 -1.94 7.62 -5.32
N SER A 59 -0.97 7.50 -6.23
CA SER A 59 0.43 7.88 -5.99
C SER A 59 1.11 8.21 -7.32
N ASN A 60 2.13 9.05 -7.28
CA ASN A 60 3.01 9.34 -8.42
C ASN A 60 4.21 8.39 -8.52
N ALA A 61 4.33 7.41 -7.61
CA ALA A 61 5.48 6.50 -7.57
C ALA A 61 5.47 5.42 -8.67
N ALA A 62 4.28 5.05 -9.16
CA ALA A 62 4.10 4.12 -10.28
C ALA A 62 2.69 4.29 -10.87
N PRO A 63 2.42 3.83 -12.12
CA PRO A 63 1.08 3.89 -12.73
C PRO A 63 0.00 3.19 -11.89
N ARG A 64 0.35 2.10 -11.20
CA ARG A 64 -0.53 1.40 -10.28
C ARG A 64 0.18 1.19 -8.95
N VAL A 65 -0.34 1.79 -7.88
CA VAL A 65 0.17 1.57 -6.52
C VAL A 65 -0.89 0.86 -5.70
N ILE A 66 -0.48 -0.19 -5.00
CA ILE A 66 -1.37 -1.05 -4.20
C ILE A 66 -0.85 -1.05 -2.77
N LEU A 67 -1.74 -0.84 -1.82
CA LEU A 67 -1.44 -0.93 -0.39
C LEU A 67 -2.12 -2.16 0.21
N THR A 68 -1.34 -2.96 0.95
CA THR A 68 -1.87 -4.12 1.71
C THR A 68 -1.13 -4.29 3.04
N VAL A 69 -1.60 -5.21 3.86
CA VAL A 69 -0.95 -5.57 5.13
C VAL A 69 0.43 -6.21 4.87
N HIS A 70 1.35 -6.05 5.82
CA HIS A 70 2.62 -6.79 5.75
C HIS A 70 2.38 -8.28 6.05
N PRO A 71 2.99 -9.24 5.33
CA PRO A 71 2.74 -10.68 5.57
C PRO A 71 2.98 -11.13 7.01
N SER A 72 3.96 -10.54 7.70
CA SER A 72 4.21 -10.82 9.13
C SER A 72 3.05 -10.45 10.06
N TYR A 73 2.14 -9.56 9.65
CA TYR A 73 0.90 -9.29 10.40
C TYR A 73 0.00 -10.52 10.46
N LEU A 74 -0.13 -11.25 9.35
CA LEU A 74 -0.97 -12.45 9.28
C LEU A 74 -0.51 -13.54 10.26
N LEU A 75 0.81 -13.65 10.45
CA LEU A 75 1.43 -14.61 11.37
C LEU A 75 1.20 -14.26 12.85
N ARG A 76 0.96 -12.98 13.15
CA ARG A 76 0.74 -12.48 14.53
C ARG A 76 -0.72 -12.51 14.95
N LEU A 77 -1.65 -12.87 14.07
CA LEU A 77 -3.06 -12.98 14.41
C LEU A 77 -3.28 -14.21 15.33
N PRO A 78 -3.81 -14.01 16.56
CA PRO A 78 -4.03 -15.10 17.51
C PRO A 78 -5.24 -15.95 17.13
N ASP A 79 -6.23 -15.36 16.44
CA ASP A 79 -7.46 -16.01 16.03
C ASP A 79 -7.32 -16.61 14.61
N GLY A 80 -7.60 -17.90 14.48
CA GLY A 80 -7.48 -18.62 13.20
C GLY A 80 -8.48 -18.17 12.13
N SER A 81 -9.71 -17.87 12.51
CA SER A 81 -10.74 -17.39 11.58
C SER A 81 -10.41 -16.00 11.03
N ARG A 82 -9.91 -15.12 11.89
CA ARG A 82 -9.43 -13.79 11.52
C ARG A 82 -8.18 -13.86 10.66
N ARG A 83 -7.28 -14.81 10.94
CA ARG A 83 -6.10 -15.06 10.10
C ARG A 83 -6.51 -15.44 8.68
N GLU A 84 -7.47 -16.36 8.54
CA GLU A 84 -7.94 -16.79 7.22
C GLU A 84 -8.67 -15.68 6.46
N GLU A 85 -9.48 -14.88 7.15
CA GLU A 85 -10.12 -13.70 6.56
C GLU A 85 -9.08 -12.67 6.04
N GLU A 86 -8.11 -12.31 6.88
CA GLU A 86 -7.05 -11.37 6.50
C GLU A 86 -6.14 -11.93 5.41
N TYR A 87 -5.90 -13.26 5.39
CA TYR A 87 -5.19 -13.91 4.31
C TYR A 87 -5.95 -13.81 2.98
N ARG A 88 -7.27 -14.07 2.98
CA ARG A 88 -8.11 -13.91 1.78
C ARG A 88 -8.08 -12.47 1.26
N LYS A 89 -8.13 -11.48 2.16
CA LYS A 89 -8.00 -10.06 1.83
C LYS A 89 -6.63 -9.76 1.21
N PHE A 90 -5.55 -10.23 1.83
CA PHE A 90 -4.19 -10.08 1.31
C PHE A 90 -4.03 -10.66 -0.10
N VAL A 91 -4.52 -11.88 -0.34
CA VAL A 91 -4.48 -12.51 -1.67
C VAL A 91 -5.32 -11.72 -2.68
N ALA A 92 -6.48 -11.18 -2.28
CA ALA A 92 -7.25 -10.30 -3.15
C ALA A 92 -6.48 -9.04 -3.55
N ASP A 93 -5.73 -8.44 -2.62
CA ASP A 93 -4.88 -7.27 -2.91
C ASP A 93 -3.74 -7.65 -3.88
N LEU A 94 -3.10 -8.81 -3.71
CA LEU A 94 -2.07 -9.31 -4.63
C LEU A 94 -2.61 -9.52 -6.06
N ARG A 95 -3.86 -9.96 -6.20
CA ARG A 95 -4.48 -10.14 -7.53
C ARG A 95 -4.62 -8.82 -8.29
N LEU A 96 -4.73 -7.68 -7.59
CA LEU A 96 -4.75 -6.35 -8.22
C LEU A 96 -3.40 -6.01 -8.88
N ALA A 97 -2.32 -6.64 -8.42
CA ALA A 97 -0.98 -6.45 -8.95
C ALA A 97 -0.71 -7.23 -10.24
N ARG A 98 -1.61 -8.14 -10.64
CA ARG A 98 -1.48 -8.88 -11.89
C ARG A 98 -1.69 -7.92 -13.06
N SER A 99 -0.65 -7.75 -13.87
CA SER A 99 -0.65 -7.06 -15.16
C SER A 99 -1.07 -8.00 -16.27
#